data_AF-A0A4P9YWD5-F1
#
_entry.id   AF-A0A4P9YWD5-F1
#
_cell.length_a   1.000
_cell.length_b   1.000
_cell.length_c   1.000
_cell.angle_alpha   90.00
_cell.angle_beta   90.00
_cell.angle_gamma   90.00
#
_symmetry.space_group_name_H-M   'P 1'
#
loop_
_entity.id
_entity.type
_entity.pdbx_description
1 polymer ?
#
loop_
_entity_poly.entity_id
_entity_poly.type
_entity_poly.pdbx_seq_one_letter_code
_entity_poly.pdbx_strand_id
1 'polypeptide(L)'
;MHANQSTVDHPAKLIPAAANRYAVLDRKSITLPLLFIRSYLANATATQRGDTCKRDAECEKPSVCMVGRCIESYTRLHESYGTGLEFDSSRGYFVVADPSKPTWVESNWDVPGLRMFKKTSTTAQAVELVVGILFTLVAIAATYFGRRFVGKTLKVA
;
A
#
# COMPACT_ATOMS: atom_id res chain seq x y z
N MET A 1 27.96 -27.47 32.08
CA MET A 1 28.97 -27.18 31.05
C MET A 1 28.69 -25.79 30.52
N HIS A 2 29.62 -24.86 30.77
CA HIS A 2 29.55 -23.48 30.35
C HIS A 2 29.75 -23.35 28.83
N ALA A 3 28.95 -22.50 28.19
CA ALA A 3 29.37 -21.74 27.03
C ALA A 3 28.93 -20.30 27.26
N ASN A 4 29.92 -19.44 27.36
CA ASN A 4 29.85 -18.01 27.65
C ASN A 4 30.41 -17.32 26.41
N GLN A 5 29.67 -16.44 25.74
CA GLN A 5 30.31 -15.44 24.88
C GLN A 5 29.41 -14.25 24.53
N SER A 6 29.84 -13.12 25.10
CA SER A 6 30.07 -11.84 24.42
C SER A 6 28.88 -10.98 24.00
N THR A 7 28.58 -10.04 24.90
CA THR A 7 28.02 -8.72 24.63
C THR A 7 28.83 -7.98 23.56
N VAL A 8 28.24 -7.75 22.39
CA VAL A 8 28.63 -6.68 21.48
C VAL A 8 27.54 -5.62 21.56
N ASP A 9 27.85 -4.53 22.27
CA ASP A 9 27.05 -3.31 22.30
C ASP A 9 27.04 -2.68 20.91
N HIS A 10 26.01 -3.02 20.13
CA HIS A 10 25.55 -2.16 19.05
C HIS A 10 24.27 -1.48 19.52
N PRO A 11 24.08 -0.17 19.26
CA PRO A 11 22.80 0.48 19.48
C PRO A 11 21.82 -0.02 18.41
N ALA A 12 21.41 -1.28 18.54
CA ALA A 12 20.25 -1.82 17.87
C ALA A 12 19.08 -1.06 18.46
N LYS A 13 18.69 0.00 17.76
CA LYS A 13 17.38 0.65 17.87
C LYS A 13 16.37 -0.49 18.05
N LEU A 14 15.87 -0.66 19.28
CA LEU A 14 14.84 -1.65 19.59
C LEU A 14 13.64 -1.32 18.70
N ILE A 15 13.55 -2.00 17.55
CA ILE A 15 12.30 -2.07 16.80
C ILE A 15 11.41 -2.91 17.70
N PRO A 16 10.33 -2.35 18.28
CA PRO A 16 9.52 -3.07 19.24
C PRO A 16 9.02 -4.36 18.60
N ALA A 17 9.27 -5.49 19.28
CA ALA A 17 8.94 -6.86 18.86
C ALA A 17 7.43 -7.11 18.64
N ALA A 18 6.59 -6.08 18.68
CA ALA A 18 5.18 -6.10 18.34
C ALA A 18 4.90 -5.70 16.86
N ALA A 19 5.90 -5.20 16.13
CA ALA A 19 5.74 -4.69 14.76
C ALA A 19 6.27 -5.64 13.66
N ASN A 20 6.97 -6.72 14.02
CA ASN A 20 7.44 -7.73 13.06
C ASN A 20 6.34 -8.73 12.71
N ARG A 21 5.22 -8.22 12.20
CA ARG A 21 4.33 -9.03 11.37
C ARG A 21 4.62 -8.61 9.94
N TYR A 22 5.60 -9.25 9.32
CA TYR A 22 5.79 -9.16 7.87
C TYR A 22 4.65 -9.95 7.22
N ALA A 23 3.46 -9.36 7.25
CA ALA A 23 2.43 -9.76 6.31
C ALA A 23 2.99 -9.44 4.93
N VAL A 24 3.32 -10.48 4.17
CA VAL A 24 3.73 -10.40 2.75
C VAL A 24 2.69 -9.63 1.92
N LEU A 25 1.47 -9.49 2.45
CA LEU A 25 0.42 -8.64 1.94
C LEU A 25 -0.05 -7.68 3.04
N ASP A 26 0.66 -6.57 3.26
CA ASP A 26 0.16 -5.45 4.09
C ASP A 26 -0.93 -4.65 3.33
N ARG A 27 -1.95 -5.38 2.86
CA ARG A 27 -3.18 -4.79 2.33
C ARG A 27 -4.22 -4.89 3.41
N LYS A 28 -4.63 -3.73 3.95
CA LYS A 28 -5.75 -3.63 4.92
C LYS A 28 -6.97 -4.46 4.49
N SER A 29 -7.26 -4.53 3.17
CA SER A 29 -8.36 -5.31 2.61
C SER A 29 -8.25 -6.83 2.81
N ILE A 30 -7.04 -7.41 2.79
CA ILE A 30 -6.83 -8.85 2.94
C ILE A 30 -6.75 -9.23 4.42
N THR A 31 -6.31 -8.30 5.28
CA THR A 31 -6.21 -8.54 6.72
C THR A 31 -7.56 -8.61 7.44
N LEU A 32 -8.59 -7.89 6.96
CA LEU A 32 -9.92 -7.87 7.59
C LEU A 32 -10.59 -9.24 7.72
N PRO A 33 -10.73 -10.07 6.65
CA PRO A 33 -11.33 -11.39 6.78
C PRO A 33 -10.52 -12.31 7.70
N LEU A 34 -9.18 -12.23 7.67
CA LEU A 34 -8.33 -13.01 8.55
C LEU A 34 -8.55 -12.64 10.04
N LEU A 35 -8.60 -11.35 10.33
CA LEU A 35 -8.86 -10.85 11.68
C LEU A 35 -10.27 -11.17 12.16
N PHE A 36 -11.25 -11.12 11.25
CA PHE A 36 -12.62 -11.55 11.54
C PHE A 36 -12.67 -13.03 11.90
N ILE A 37 -12.09 -13.90 11.05
CA ILE A 37 -12.06 -15.36 11.29
C ILE A 37 -11.36 -15.66 12.61
N ARG A 38 -10.21 -15.03 12.88
CA ARG A 38 -9.50 -15.19 14.15
C ARG A 38 -10.39 -14.80 15.32
N SER A 39 -11.04 -13.64 15.26
CA SER A 39 -11.87 -13.14 16.36
C SER A 39 -13.11 -14.01 16.58
N TYR A 40 -13.73 -14.48 15.49
CA TYR A 40 -14.87 -15.39 15.52
C TYR A 40 -14.48 -16.73 16.15
N LEU A 41 -13.42 -17.37 15.65
CA LEU A 41 -12.93 -18.64 16.17
C LEU A 41 -12.47 -18.53 17.61
N ALA A 42 -11.76 -17.46 17.97
CA ALA A 42 -11.33 -17.24 19.34
C ALA A 42 -12.51 -17.06 20.31
N ASN A 43 -13.57 -16.37 19.90
CA ASN A 43 -14.77 -16.22 20.71
C ASN A 43 -15.59 -17.52 20.83
N ALA A 44 -15.66 -18.29 19.74
CA ALA A 44 -16.36 -19.58 19.69
C ALA A 44 -15.63 -20.67 20.51
N THR A 45 -14.30 -20.64 20.53
CA THR A 45 -13.43 -21.60 21.23
C THR A 45 -12.87 -21.06 22.54
N ALA A 46 -13.51 -20.03 23.10
CA ALA A 46 -13.07 -19.40 24.33
C ALA A 46 -13.10 -20.38 25.50
N THR A 47 -11.98 -20.52 26.21
CA THR A 47 -11.91 -21.30 27.45
C THR A 47 -12.38 -20.48 28.65
N GLN A 48 -12.02 -19.19 28.68
CA GLN A 48 -12.42 -18.26 29.72
C GLN A 48 -12.81 -16.91 29.14
N ARG A 49 -13.77 -16.23 29.80
CA ARG A 49 -14.23 -14.89 29.47
C ARG A 49 -14.16 -14.03 30.73
N GLY A 50 -13.37 -12.97 30.70
CA GLY A 50 -13.11 -12.09 31.82
C GLY A 50 -13.78 -10.72 31.69
N ASP A 51 -13.08 -9.73 32.22
CA ASP A 51 -13.55 -8.35 32.30
C ASP A 51 -13.67 -7.68 30.94
N THR A 52 -14.37 -6.54 30.95
CA THR A 52 -14.48 -5.68 29.78
C THR A 52 -13.16 -5.00 29.47
N CYS A 53 -12.79 -4.94 28.21
CA CYS A 53 -11.54 -4.35 27.74
C CYS A 53 -11.77 -3.50 26.50
N LYS A 54 -10.89 -2.52 26.24
CA LYS A 54 -10.85 -1.76 24.98
C LYS A 54 -9.62 -2.09 24.14
N ARG A 55 -8.53 -2.54 24.77
CA ARG A 55 -7.26 -2.86 24.12
C ARG A 55 -6.70 -4.15 24.70
N ASP A 56 -5.89 -4.86 23.91
CA ASP A 56 -5.20 -6.07 24.35
C ASP A 56 -4.33 -5.87 25.59
N ALA A 57 -3.79 -4.66 25.79
CA ALA A 57 -2.95 -4.33 26.94
C ALA A 57 -3.70 -4.28 28.28
N GLU A 58 -5.04 -4.24 28.27
CA GLU A 58 -5.89 -4.22 29.47
C GLU A 58 -6.20 -5.63 29.98
N CYS A 59 -5.85 -6.66 29.21
CA CYS A 59 -6.07 -8.06 29.57
C CYS A 59 -4.79 -8.71 30.10
N GLU A 60 -4.92 -9.53 31.14
CA GLU A 60 -3.80 -10.33 31.65
C GLU A 60 -3.46 -11.46 30.68
N LYS A 61 -2.17 -11.63 30.37
CA LYS A 61 -1.73 -12.71 29.48
C LYS A 61 -2.01 -14.06 30.17
N PRO A 62 -2.53 -15.06 29.45
CA PRO A 62 -2.54 -15.22 27.99
C PRO A 62 -3.79 -14.70 27.26
N SER A 63 -4.71 -14.03 27.95
CA SER A 63 -5.96 -13.53 27.36
C SER A 63 -5.73 -12.30 26.48
N VAL A 64 -6.62 -12.11 25.51
CA VAL A 64 -6.58 -10.99 24.54
C VAL A 64 -7.93 -10.30 24.49
N CYS A 65 -7.93 -9.02 24.14
CA CYS A 65 -9.15 -8.23 24.12
C CYS A 65 -9.89 -8.45 22.80
N MET A 66 -11.03 -9.12 22.85
CA MET A 66 -11.86 -9.39 21.68
C MET A 66 -13.31 -9.07 21.98
N VAL A 67 -13.94 -8.30 21.10
CA VAL A 67 -15.37 -7.92 21.23
C VAL A 67 -15.67 -7.28 22.60
N GLY A 68 -14.72 -6.49 23.11
CA GLY A 68 -14.88 -5.78 24.38
C GLY A 68 -14.72 -6.65 25.63
N ARG A 69 -14.21 -7.88 25.53
CA ARG A 69 -13.97 -8.79 26.65
C ARG A 69 -12.57 -9.42 26.57
N CYS A 70 -11.97 -9.68 27.72
CA CYS A 70 -10.75 -10.48 27.79
C CYS A 70 -11.12 -11.95 27.57
N ILE A 71 -10.63 -12.53 26.48
CA ILE A 71 -10.93 -13.90 26.09
C ILE A 71 -9.63 -14.70 26.05
N GLU A 72 -9.63 -15.85 26.71
CA GLU A 72 -8.59 -16.85 26.58
C GLU A 72 -9.00 -17.89 25.53
N SER A 73 -8.14 -18.13 24.54
CA SER A 73 -8.36 -19.13 23.48
C SER A 73 -7.03 -19.65 22.94
N TYR A 74 -7.06 -20.88 22.43
CA TYR A 74 -5.96 -21.51 21.69
C TYR A 74 -5.88 -21.07 20.22
N THR A 75 -6.78 -20.21 19.76
CA THR A 75 -6.76 -19.69 18.39
C THR A 75 -5.57 -18.76 18.17
N ARG A 76 -4.60 -19.17 17.34
CA ARG A 76 -3.39 -18.40 17.01
C ARG A 76 -3.25 -18.21 15.50
N LEU A 77 -2.62 -17.10 15.10
CA LEU A 77 -2.20 -16.90 13.72
C LEU A 77 -0.82 -17.52 13.53
N HIS A 78 -0.60 -18.15 12.38
CA HIS A 78 0.70 -18.64 11.95
C HIS A 78 1.02 -18.00 10.60
N GLU A 79 2.29 -17.67 10.38
CA GLU A 79 2.73 -17.15 9.08
C GLU A 79 2.59 -18.23 8.01
N SER A 80 2.03 -17.86 6.86
CA SER A 80 1.84 -18.76 5.74
C SER A 80 2.32 -18.08 4.46
N TYR A 81 3.53 -18.42 4.03
CA TYR A 81 4.08 -18.07 2.73
C TYR A 81 4.55 -19.35 2.03
N GLY A 82 4.82 -19.26 0.72
CA GLY A 82 5.25 -20.42 -0.07
C GLY A 82 6.55 -21.01 0.49
N THR A 83 6.62 -22.34 0.63
CA THR A 83 7.77 -23.03 1.24
C THR A 83 9.06 -22.98 0.41
N GLY A 84 9.01 -22.43 -0.81
CA GLY A 84 10.19 -22.10 -1.60
C GLY A 84 10.76 -20.72 -1.33
N LEU A 85 10.06 -19.91 -0.53
CA LEU A 85 10.49 -18.58 -0.10
C LEU A 85 11.02 -18.62 1.33
N GLU A 86 12.02 -17.81 1.61
CA GLU A 86 12.58 -17.62 2.95
C GLU A 86 12.76 -16.13 3.22
N PHE A 87 12.41 -15.68 4.43
CA PHE A 87 12.63 -14.29 4.83
C PHE A 87 14.04 -14.11 5.37
N ASP A 88 14.87 -13.31 4.70
CA ASP A 88 16.18 -12.96 5.19
C ASP A 88 16.06 -11.80 6.18
N SER A 89 16.17 -12.09 7.48
CA SER A 89 16.07 -11.10 8.56
C SER A 89 17.22 -10.10 8.58
N SER A 90 18.38 -10.44 8.02
CA SER A 90 19.54 -9.55 7.95
C SER A 90 19.37 -8.48 6.88
N ARG A 91 18.73 -8.85 5.76
CA ARG A 91 18.55 -7.97 4.60
C ARG A 91 17.14 -7.38 4.49
N GLY A 92 16.18 -7.92 5.22
CA GLY A 92 14.80 -7.43 5.28
C GLY A 92 13.96 -7.72 4.04
N TYR A 93 14.30 -8.75 3.27
CA TYR A 93 13.54 -9.15 2.08
C TYR A 93 13.44 -10.68 1.92
N PHE A 94 12.45 -11.11 1.14
CA PHE A 94 12.27 -12.52 0.81
C PHE A 94 13.20 -12.97 -0.30
N VAL A 95 13.80 -14.15 -0.14
CA VAL A 95 14.63 -14.81 -1.14
C VAL A 95 13.98 -16.12 -1.59
N VAL A 96 14.28 -16.53 -2.81
CA VAL A 96 13.92 -17.87 -3.29
C VAL A 96 14.96 -18.85 -2.77
N ALA A 97 14.61 -19.62 -1.75
CA ALA A 97 15.45 -20.65 -1.17
C ALA A 97 15.40 -21.95 -1.99
N ASP A 98 14.23 -22.29 -2.54
CA ASP A 98 14.02 -23.51 -3.32
C ASP A 98 13.03 -23.25 -4.47
N PRO A 99 13.51 -23.19 -5.73
CA PRO A 99 12.66 -22.90 -6.88
C PRO A 99 11.75 -24.08 -7.28
N SER A 100 11.95 -25.28 -6.71
CA SER A 100 11.08 -26.44 -6.97
C SER A 100 9.80 -26.42 -6.13
N LYS A 101 9.75 -25.56 -5.12
CA LYS A 101 8.62 -25.39 -4.20
C LYS A 101 7.77 -24.16 -4.61
N PRO A 102 6.58 -23.96 -4.01
CA PRO A 102 5.77 -22.79 -4.30
C PRO A 102 6.48 -21.47 -3.98
N THR A 103 6.70 -20.64 -5.00
CA THR A 103 7.39 -19.35 -4.94
C THR A 103 6.56 -18.21 -5.53
N TRP A 104 5.23 -18.30 -5.43
CA TRP A 104 4.32 -17.27 -5.95
C TRP A 104 4.45 -15.97 -5.15
N VAL A 105 4.63 -14.87 -5.87
CA VAL A 105 4.70 -13.51 -5.31
C VAL A 105 3.74 -12.60 -6.05
N GLU A 106 3.12 -11.68 -5.32
CA GLU A 106 2.22 -10.67 -5.88
C GLU A 106 3.03 -9.40 -6.20
N SER A 107 2.79 -8.81 -7.37
CA SER A 107 3.44 -7.54 -7.73
C SER A 107 2.91 -6.41 -6.84
N ASN A 108 3.75 -5.45 -6.50
CA ASN A 108 3.27 -4.21 -5.88
C ASN A 108 2.65 -3.33 -6.97
N TRP A 109 1.39 -2.93 -6.80
CA TRP A 109 0.71 -1.98 -7.67
C TRP A 109 0.08 -0.85 -6.87
N ASP A 110 0.03 0.33 -7.50
CA ASP A 110 -0.73 1.47 -7.00
C ASP A 110 -2.24 1.16 -6.98
N VAL A 111 -3.02 2.00 -6.28
CA VAL A 111 -4.47 1.82 -6.14
C VAL A 111 -5.11 1.63 -7.52
N PRO A 112 -5.71 0.45 -7.80
CA PRO A 112 -6.30 0.21 -9.10
C PRO A 112 -7.52 1.11 -9.27
N GLY A 113 -7.56 1.83 -10.39
CA GLY A 113 -8.66 2.73 -10.74
C GLY A 113 -9.36 2.25 -12.01
N LEU A 114 -10.69 2.19 -11.96
CA LEU A 114 -11.52 2.00 -13.14
C LEU A 114 -12.17 3.34 -13.51
N ARG A 115 -12.07 3.74 -14.76
CA ARG A 115 -12.74 4.95 -15.27
C ARG A 115 -13.38 4.66 -16.61
N MET A 116 -14.59 5.18 -16.81
CA MET A 116 -15.36 5.03 -18.03
C MET A 116 -15.58 6.40 -18.67
N PHE A 117 -15.31 6.50 -19.96
CA PHE A 117 -15.48 7.74 -20.71
C PHE A 117 -16.04 7.44 -22.10
N LYS A 118 -16.83 8.37 -22.64
CA LYS A 118 -17.23 8.30 -24.04
C LYS A 118 -16.05 8.70 -24.92
N LYS A 119 -15.65 7.82 -25.83
CA LYS A 119 -14.59 8.10 -26.80
C LYS A 119 -15.13 8.98 -27.93
N THR A 120 -14.55 10.16 -28.12
CA THR A 120 -14.80 11.01 -29.28
C THR A 120 -14.22 10.38 -30.55
N SER A 121 -14.85 10.63 -31.71
CA SER A 121 -14.34 10.18 -33.01
C SER A 121 -12.96 10.78 -33.31
N THR A 122 -12.06 9.97 -33.86
CA THR A 122 -10.73 10.43 -34.31
C THR A 122 -10.83 11.50 -35.39
N THR A 123 -11.87 11.43 -36.23
CA THR A 123 -12.13 12.46 -37.24
C THR A 123 -12.46 13.82 -36.63
N ALA A 124 -13.29 13.84 -35.57
CA ALA A 124 -13.62 15.07 -34.86
C ALA A 124 -12.38 15.67 -34.17
N GLN A 125 -11.56 14.84 -33.51
CA GLN A 125 -10.29 15.28 -32.92
C GLN A 125 -9.33 15.87 -33.95
N ALA A 126 -9.23 15.26 -35.13
CA ALA A 126 -8.38 15.76 -36.21
C ALA A 126 -8.87 17.12 -36.74
N VAL A 127 -10.18 17.26 -36.93
CA VAL A 127 -10.79 18.54 -37.37
C VAL A 127 -10.56 19.63 -36.33
N GLU A 128 -10.81 19.36 -35.04
CA GLU A 128 -10.56 20.31 -33.95
C GLU A 128 -9.09 20.77 -33.92
N LEU A 129 -8.14 19.85 -34.09
CA LEU A 129 -6.72 20.16 -34.14
C LEU A 129 -6.37 21.06 -35.34
N VAL A 130 -6.86 20.73 -36.55
CA VAL A 130 -6.59 21.51 -37.76
C VAL A 130 -7.17 22.91 -37.66
N VAL A 131 -8.41 23.03 -37.19
CA VAL A 131 -9.07 24.32 -36.97
C VAL A 131 -8.28 25.13 -35.94
N GLY A 132 -7.85 24.51 -34.83
CA GLY A 132 -7.03 25.15 -33.81
C GLY A 132 -5.70 25.70 -34.36
N ILE A 133 -5.01 24.93 -35.22
CA ILE A 133 -3.77 25.38 -35.87
C ILE A 133 -4.03 26.58 -36.78
N LEU A 134 -5.08 26.54 -37.61
CA LEU A 134 -5.42 27.63 -38.51
C LEU A 134 -5.71 28.94 -37.76
N PHE A 135 -6.53 28.88 -36.71
CA PHE A 135 -6.82 30.05 -35.88
C PHE A 135 -5.56 30.60 -35.21
N THR A 136 -4.66 29.73 -34.76
CA THR A 136 -3.39 30.14 -34.16
C THR A 136 -2.51 30.87 -35.18
N LEU A 137 -2.40 30.35 -36.41
CA LEU A 137 -1.67 31.02 -37.49
C LEU A 137 -2.28 32.37 -37.85
N VAL A 138 -3.61 32.45 -37.92
CA VAL A 138 -4.32 33.72 -38.15
C VAL A 138 -4.04 34.73 -37.03
N ALA A 139 -4.06 34.30 -35.77
CA ALA A 139 -3.74 35.16 -34.64
C ALA A 139 -2.28 35.66 -34.67
N ILE A 140 -1.33 34.79 -35.02
CA ILE A 140 0.08 35.17 -35.20
C ILE A 140 0.22 36.19 -36.33
N ALA A 141 -0.42 35.95 -37.48
CA ALA A 141 -0.40 36.87 -38.59
C ALA A 141 -1.02 38.22 -38.20
N ALA A 142 -2.21 38.21 -37.59
CA ALA A 142 -2.91 39.41 -37.14
C ALA A 142 -2.09 40.21 -36.13
N THR A 143 -1.42 39.56 -35.17
CA THR A 143 -0.55 40.25 -34.21
C THR A 143 0.72 40.79 -34.86
N TYR A 144 1.33 40.05 -35.79
CA TYR A 144 2.51 40.51 -36.53
C TYR A 144 2.19 41.74 -37.41
N PHE A 145 1.12 41.66 -38.21
CA PHE A 145 0.69 42.78 -39.05
C PHE A 145 0.12 43.93 -38.23
N GLY A 146 -0.63 43.64 -37.17
CA GLY A 146 -1.15 44.63 -36.23
C GLY A 146 -0.03 45.46 -35.60
N ARG A 147 1.03 44.81 -35.10
CA ARG A 147 2.22 45.50 -34.58
C ARG A 147 2.88 46.40 -35.61
N ARG A 148 3.00 45.92 -36.85
CA ARG A 148 3.59 46.69 -37.95
C ARG A 148 2.71 47.88 -38.36
N PHE A 149 1.39 47.73 -38.32
CA PHE A 149 0.44 48.78 -38.65
C PHE A 149 0.42 49.85 -37.55
N VAL A 150 0.23 49.44 -36.29
CA VAL A 150 0.29 50.30 -35.09
C VAL A 150 1.62 51.07 -35.05
N GLY A 151 2.77 50.42 -35.26
CA GLY A 151 4.07 51.12 -35.30
C GLY A 151 4.24 52.12 -36.46
N LYS A 152 3.41 52.03 -37.51
CA LYS A 152 3.39 52.99 -38.62
C LYS A 152 2.39 54.13 -38.40
N THR A 153 1.20 53.85 -37.85
CA THR A 153 0.14 54.86 -37.64
C THR A 153 0.23 55.57 -36.30
N LEU A 154 0.77 54.95 -35.25
CA LEU A 154 1.06 55.58 -33.95
C LEU A 154 2.50 56.08 -33.85
N LYS A 155 3.09 56.49 -34.98
CA LYS A 155 4.13 57.53 -34.99
C LYS A 155 3.43 58.88 -34.83
N VAL A 156 2.93 59.17 -33.64
CA VAL A 156 2.47 60.51 -33.25
C VAL A 156 3.20 60.87 -31.97
N ALA A 157 4.00 61.93 -32.08
CA ALA A 157 4.94 62.51 -31.10
C ALA A 157 6.25 61.75 -30.88
#